data_AF-A0A483PIB1-F1
#
_entry.id   AF-A0A483PIB1-F1
#
_cell.length_a   1.000
_cell.length_b   1.000
_cell.length_c   1.000
_cell.angle_alpha   90.00
_cell.angle_beta   90.00
_cell.angle_gamma   90.00
#
_symmetry.space_group_name_H-M   'P 1'
#
loop_
_entity.id
_entity.type
_entity.pdbx_description
1 polymer ?
#
loop_
_entity_poly.entity_id
_entity_poly.type
_entity_poly.pdbx_seq_one_letter_code
_entity_poly.pdbx_strand_id
1 'polypeptide(L)' 'TVPLPDYNGQDVCGITVHFLPCDDVKVTTSCWSPRNVNYPIKEPVRMKEPAVCPK' A
#
# COMPACT_ATOMS: atom_id res chain seq x y z
N THR A 1 1.47 -23.33 -16.09
CA THR A 1 0.80 -22.80 -14.88
C THR A 1 1.88 -22.37 -13.92
N VAL A 2 1.80 -21.16 -13.35
CA VAL A 2 2.74 -20.74 -12.30
C VAL A 2 2.23 -21.32 -10.98
N PRO A 3 2.99 -22.21 -10.31
CA PRO A 3 2.58 -22.75 -9.02
C PRO A 3 2.59 -21.64 -7.97
N LEU A 4 1.46 -21.46 -7.28
CA LEU A 4 1.34 -20.54 -6.15
C LEU A 4 1.81 -21.25 -4.87
N PRO A 5 2.60 -20.60 -4.01
CA PRO A 5 2.93 -21.14 -2.70
C PRO A 5 1.68 -21.26 -1.81
N ASP A 6 1.64 -22.26 -0.94
CA ASP A 6 0.59 -22.39 0.07
C ASP A 6 0.92 -21.53 1.29
N TYR A 7 0.01 -20.63 1.65
CA TYR A 7 0.15 -19.69 2.75
C TYR A 7 -0.87 -19.91 3.89
N ASN A 8 -1.70 -20.96 3.83
CA ASN A 8 -2.84 -21.16 4.74
C ASN A 8 -2.46 -21.42 6.22
N GLY A 9 -1.18 -21.58 6.54
CA GLY A 9 -0.70 -21.87 7.90
C GLY A 9 0.46 -20.99 8.37
N GLN A 10 0.72 -19.87 7.68
CA GLN A 10 1.82 -18.97 7.99
C GLN A 10 1.28 -17.59 8.39
N ASP A 11 1.98 -16.90 9.29
CA ASP A 11 1.73 -15.49 9.54
C ASP A 11 2.09 -14.71 8.28
N VAL A 12 1.06 -14.21 7.60
CA VAL A 12 1.22 -13.42 6.37
C VAL A 12 0.99 -11.95 6.66
N CYS A 13 1.89 -11.14 6.13
CA CYS A 13 1.75 -9.69 6.14
C CYS A 13 1.01 -9.21 4.89
N GLY A 14 0.40 -8.03 4.98
CA GLY A 14 -0.32 -7.46 3.86
C GLY A 14 0.61 -6.76 2.86
N ILE A 15 0.28 -6.87 1.58
CA ILE A 15 0.76 -5.95 0.56
C ILE A 15 -0.36 -4.94 0.32
N THR A 16 -0.07 -3.66 0.51
CA THR A 16 -1.01 -2.57 0.26
C THR A 16 -0.51 -1.74 -0.92
N VAL A 17 -1.38 -1.59 -1.92
CA VAL A 17 -1.16 -0.73 -3.08
C VAL A 17 -1.91 0.59 -2.85
N HIS A 18 -1.17 1.69 -2.86
CA HIS A 18 -1.70 3.03 -2.67
C HIS A 18 -1.69 3.75 -4.00
N PHE A 19 -2.85 4.24 -4.39
CA PHE A 19 -3.02 5.13 -5.54
C PHE A 19 -2.93 6.57 -5.04
N LEU A 20 -1.86 7.25 -5.43
CA LEU A 20 -1.62 8.65 -5.10
C LEU A 20 -2.13 9.52 -6.25
N PRO A 21 -2.28 10.85 -6.02
CA PRO A 21 -2.50 11.79 -7.10
C PRO A 21 -1.45 11.69 -8.19
N CYS A 22 -1.77 12.16 -9.41
CA CYS A 22 -0.85 12.15 -10.54
C CYS A 22 -0.45 10.75 -11.01
N ASP A 23 -1.35 9.78 -10.86
CA ASP A 23 -1.15 8.39 -11.25
C ASP A 23 0.05 7.70 -10.60
N ASP A 24 0.56 8.27 -9.51
CA ASP A 24 1.66 7.69 -8.75
C ASP A 24 1.19 6.48 -7.95
N VAL A 25 1.97 5.40 -8.00
CA VAL A 25 1.69 4.17 -7.26
C VAL A 25 2.76 3.96 -6.21
N LYS A 26 2.34 3.84 -4.94
CA LYS A 26 3.21 3.44 -3.84
C LYS A 26 2.79 2.07 -3.34
N VAL A 27 3.73 1.14 -3.27
CA VAL A 27 3.49 -0.21 -2.75
C VAL A 27 4.20 -0.36 -1.43
N THR A 28 3.47 -0.83 -0.41
CA THR A 28 4.05 -1.09 0.90
C THR A 28 3.70 -2.47 1.39
N THR A 29 4.70 -3.17 1.90
CA THR A 29 4.53 -4.45 2.59
C THR A 29 4.55 -4.18 4.10
N SER A 30 3.50 -4.56 4.81
CA SER A 30 3.48 -4.42 6.27
C SER A 30 2.57 -5.42 6.95
N CYS A 31 2.96 -5.83 8.14
CA CYS A 31 2.13 -6.65 9.03
C CYS A 31 1.25 -5.78 9.95
N TRP A 32 1.47 -4.47 9.93
CA TRP A 32 0.78 -3.51 10.78
C TRP A 32 -0.52 -3.03 10.13
N SER A 33 -1.59 -2.88 10.91
CA SER A 33 -2.82 -2.27 10.44
C SER A 33 -2.68 -0.74 10.33
N PRO A 34 -3.50 -0.04 9.51
CA PRO A 34 -3.39 1.41 9.32
C PRO A 34 -3.46 2.26 10.59
N ARG A 35 -4.09 1.75 11.66
CA ARG A 35 -4.19 2.42 12.96
C ARG A 35 -2.94 2.28 13.83
N ASN A 36 -2.00 1.41 13.47
CA ASN A 36 -0.79 1.18 14.23
C ASN A 36 0.23 2.32 13.99
N VAL A 37 0.93 2.74 15.04
CA VAL A 37 1.97 3.77 14.95
C VAL A 37 3.10 3.38 13.98
N ASN A 38 3.38 2.09 13.83
CA ASN A 38 4.40 1.54 12.95
C ASN A 38 3.92 1.27 11.52
N TYR A 39 2.68 1.62 11.17
CA TYR A 39 2.21 1.49 9.79
C TYR A 39 3.03 2.40 8.86
N PRO A 40 3.63 1.87 7.76
CA PRO A 40 4.64 2.59 6.97
C PRO A 40 4.10 3.76 6.14
N ILE A 41 2.79 3.93 6.05
CA ILE A 41 2.12 4.98 5.26
C ILE A 41 1.37 5.88 6.23
N LYS A 42 1.62 7.18 6.16
CA LYS A 42 1.01 8.20 7.01
C LYS A 42 0.31 9.29 6.21
N GLU A 43 0.40 9.19 4.88
CA GLU A 43 -0.25 10.07 3.94
C GLU A 43 -1.77 10.06 4.15
N PRO A 44 -2.44 11.22 4.02
CA PRO A 44 -3.86 11.31 4.28
C PRO A 44 -4.67 10.56 3.22
N VAL A 45 -5.80 10.01 3.65
CA VAL A 45 -6.76 9.36 2.74
C VAL A 45 -7.50 10.44 1.95
N ARG A 46 -7.77 10.20 0.65
CA ARG A 46 -8.45 11.14 -0.27
C ARG A 46 -7.69 12.47 -0.44
N MET A 47 -6.40 12.39 -0.76
CA MET A 47 -5.63 13.56 -1.20
C MET A 47 -6.31 14.21 -2.41
N LYS A 48 -6.35 15.55 -2.43
CA LYS A 48 -6.78 16.28 -3.62
C LYS A 48 -5.69 16.21 -4.67
N GLU A 49 -6.10 15.97 -5.90
CA GLU A 49 -5.21 16.03 -7.05
C GLU A 49 -4.81 17.49 -7.33
N PRO A 50 -3.51 17.77 -7.54
CA PRO A 50 -3.09 19.12 -7.91
C PRO A 50 -3.57 19.46 -9.32
N ALA A 51 -3.71 20.76 -9.60
CA ALA A 51 -4.12 21.22 -10.93
C ALA A 51 -3.10 20.87 -12.03
N VAL A 52 -1.82 20.70 -11.65
CA VAL A 52 -0.73 20.32 -12.55
C VAL A 52 0.12 19.27 -11.83
N CYS A 53 0.34 18.14 -12.50
CA CYS A 53 1.21 17.08 -12.00
C CYS A 53 2.67 17.35 -12.35
N PRO A 54 3.60 17.15 -11.39
CA PRO A 54 5.03 17.17 -11.69
C PRO A 54 5.37 16.04 -12.68
N LYS A 55 6.37 16.27 -13.53
CA LYS A 55 6.93 15.26 -14.44
C LYS A 55 8.15 14.58 -13.85
#